data_AF-A0A1Y2GPG7-F1
#
_entry.id   AF-A0A1Y2GPG7-F1
#
_cell.length_a   1.000
_cell.length_b   1.000
_cell.length_c   1.000
_cell.angle_alpha   90.00
_cell.angle_beta   90.00
_cell.angle_gamma   90.00
#
_symmetry.space_group_name_H-M   'P 1'
#
loop_
_entity.id
_entity.type
_entity.pdbx_description
1 polymer ?
#
loop_
_entity_poly.entity_id
_entity_poly.type
_entity_poly.pdbx_seq_one_letter_code
_entity_poly.pdbx_strand_id
1 'polypeptide(L)'
;MCLGRRPKRIKIGDVLVNSYFGGSEFLLVIGCGIDTTHPNPTTSINHLIRYHNKIRGKDLALLSQETVLAEVLIKFERLYKQFLGRNGQGGSNSLNRCYISSVYIRTQMWC
;
A
#
# COMPACT_ATOMS: atom_id res chain seq x y z
N MET A 1 35.92 1.08 -13.07
CA MET A 1 34.61 1.74 -12.91
C MET A 1 33.55 0.81 -13.50
N CYS A 2 32.72 0.17 -12.68
CA CYS A 2 31.66 -0.72 -13.16
C CYS A 2 30.31 -0.01 -13.04
N LEU A 3 29.86 0.58 -14.15
CA LEU A 3 28.49 1.02 -14.35
C LEU A 3 27.66 -0.20 -14.79
N GLY A 4 26.49 -0.44 -14.19
CA GLY A 4 25.46 -1.26 -14.87
C GLY A 4 24.59 -2.22 -14.06
N ARG A 5 24.70 -2.34 -12.73
CA ARG A 5 23.68 -3.13 -11.99
C ARG A 5 22.41 -2.30 -11.81
N ARG A 6 21.33 -2.70 -12.49
CA ARG A 6 19.98 -2.17 -12.22
C ARG A 6 19.72 -2.28 -10.72
N PRO A 7 19.13 -1.26 -10.07
CA PRO A 7 18.85 -1.33 -8.65
C PRO A 7 17.99 -2.55 -8.36
N LYS A 8 18.46 -3.42 -7.45
CA LYS A 8 17.74 -4.61 -7.03
C LYS A 8 16.42 -4.16 -6.39
N ARG A 9 15.30 -4.45 -7.05
CA ARG A 9 13.97 -4.24 -6.45
C ARG A 9 13.75 -5.32 -5.39
N ILE A 10 13.41 -4.89 -4.20
CA ILE A 10 13.12 -5.77 -3.06
C ILE A 10 11.61 -5.68 -2.81
N LYS A 11 10.95 -6.84 -2.68
CA LYS A 11 9.54 -6.88 -2.29
C LYS A 11 9.45 -6.51 -0.82
N ILE A 12 8.66 -5.47 -0.52
CA ILE A 12 8.41 -4.96 0.85
C ILE A 12 6.97 -5.27 1.32
N GLY A 13 6.14 -5.80 0.43
CA GLY A 13 4.73 -6.07 0.67
C GLY A 13 4.00 -6.45 -0.61
N ASP A 14 2.70 -6.64 -0.49
CA ASP A 14 1.75 -6.87 -1.57
C ASP A 14 0.42 -6.17 -1.34
N VAL A 15 -0.29 -5.96 -2.45
CA VAL A 15 -1.65 -5.45 -2.48
C VAL A 15 -2.47 -6.42 -3.32
N LEU A 16 -3.56 -6.91 -2.75
CA LEU A 16 -4.57 -7.72 -3.42
C LEU A 16 -5.81 -6.86 -3.62
N VAL A 17 -6.31 -6.78 -4.84
CA VAL A 17 -7.54 -6.05 -5.14
C VAL A 17 -8.51 -7.03 -5.76
N ASN A 18 -9.69 -7.16 -5.15
CA ASN A 18 -10.82 -7.86 -5.72
C ASN A 18 -11.92 -6.84 -6.00
N SER A 19 -12.47 -6.87 -7.21
CA SER A 19 -13.59 -6.03 -7.61
C SER A 19 -14.77 -6.87 -8.04
N TYR A 20 -15.96 -6.48 -7.61
CA TYR A 20 -17.21 -7.06 -8.06
C TYR A 20 -18.07 -5.96 -8.68
N PHE A 21 -18.62 -6.24 -9.87
CA PHE A 21 -19.56 -5.35 -10.53
C PHE A 21 -20.86 -6.12 -10.77
N GLY A 22 -21.95 -5.62 -10.21
CA GLY A 22 -23.28 -6.22 -10.30
C GLY A 22 -24.37 -5.15 -10.35
N GLY A 23 -25.17 -5.17 -11.40
CA GLY A 23 -26.25 -4.19 -11.60
C GLY A 23 -25.71 -2.76 -11.75
N SER A 24 -25.98 -1.92 -10.75
CA SER A 24 -25.50 -0.52 -10.68
C SER A 24 -24.47 -0.29 -9.58
N GLU A 25 -23.97 -1.37 -8.96
CA GLU A 25 -23.03 -1.31 -7.85
C GLU A 25 -21.65 -1.83 -8.28
N PHE A 26 -20.63 -1.07 -7.91
CA PHE A 26 -19.24 -1.48 -8.02
C PHE A 26 -18.64 -1.56 -6.62
N LEU A 27 -18.17 -2.75 -6.26
CA LEU A 27 -17.57 -3.07 -4.98
C LEU A 27 -16.08 -3.31 -5.16
N LEU A 28 -15.28 -2.70 -4.30
CA LEU A 28 -13.84 -2.91 -4.24
C LEU A 28 -13.44 -3.41 -2.84
N VAL A 29 -12.75 -4.56 -2.80
CA VAL A 29 -12.12 -5.12 -1.60
C VAL A 29 -10.61 -5.05 -1.80
N ILE A 30 -9.94 -4.26 -0.97
CA ILE A 30 -8.49 -4.08 -1.04
C ILE A 30 -7.83 -4.71 0.18
N GLY A 31 -7.00 -5.72 -0.07
CA GLY A 31 -6.07 -6.34 0.87
C GLY A 31 -4.68 -5.69 0.78
N CYS A 32 -4.10 -5.23 1.87
CA CYS A 32 -2.68 -4.80 1.90
C CYS A 32 -1.89 -5.57 2.94
N GLY A 33 -0.77 -6.16 2.51
CA GLY A 33 0.24 -6.78 3.36
C GLY A 33 1.54 -6.00 3.28
N ILE A 34 1.97 -5.41 4.40
CA ILE A 34 3.25 -4.69 4.50
C ILE A 34 4.03 -5.28 5.67
N ASP A 35 5.30 -5.59 5.44
CA ASP A 35 6.20 -6.07 6.49
C ASP A 35 6.87 -4.88 7.20
N THR A 36 6.51 -4.66 8.46
CA THR A 36 7.06 -3.57 9.28
C THR A 36 8.22 -4.02 10.16
N THR A 37 8.28 -5.30 10.55
CA THR A 37 9.13 -5.72 11.67
C THR A 37 9.82 -7.05 11.47
N HIS A 38 9.35 -7.92 10.57
CA HIS A 38 9.90 -9.26 10.45
C HIS A 38 11.23 -9.23 9.68
N PRO A 39 12.24 -10.00 10.13
CA PRO A 39 13.54 -10.03 9.47
C PRO A 39 13.65 -11.03 8.32
N ASN A 40 12.72 -11.97 8.15
CA ASN A 40 12.73 -13.00 7.10
C ASN A 40 11.31 -13.48 6.74
N PRO A 41 11.02 -13.91 5.48
CA PRO A 41 11.85 -13.82 4.26
C PRO A 41 11.66 -12.50 3.49
N THR A 42 10.68 -11.67 3.85
CA THR A 42 10.47 -10.33 3.31
C THR A 42 11.36 -9.31 4.02
N THR A 43 11.82 -8.29 3.28
CA THR A 43 12.55 -7.19 3.89
C THR A 43 11.56 -6.21 4.51
N SER A 44 11.58 -6.07 5.84
CA SER A 44 10.75 -5.09 6.52
C SER A 44 11.18 -3.65 6.24
N ILE A 45 10.21 -2.72 6.23
CA ILE A 45 10.49 -1.29 6.01
C ILE A 45 11.42 -0.73 7.09
N ASN A 46 11.28 -1.16 8.35
CA ASN A 46 12.17 -0.73 9.42
C ASN A 46 13.60 -1.23 9.26
N HIS A 47 13.82 -2.37 8.59
CA HIS A 47 15.16 -2.80 8.23
C HIS A 47 15.81 -1.81 7.23
N LEU A 48 15.05 -1.33 6.24
CA LEU A 48 15.53 -0.35 5.27
C LEU A 48 15.82 1.00 5.94
N ILE A 49 14.98 1.44 6.88
CA ILE A 49 15.19 2.68 7.64
C ILE A 49 16.49 2.59 8.44
N ARG A 50 16.70 1.49 9.19
CA ARG A 50 17.94 1.26 9.95
C ARG A 50 19.17 1.23 9.05
N TYR A 51 19.09 0.54 7.92
CA TYR A 51 20.18 0.50 6.94
C TYR A 51 20.50 1.90 6.41
N HIS A 52 19.48 2.65 5.98
CA HIS A 52 19.63 4.03 5.50
C HIS A 52 20.25 4.96 6.56
N ASN A 53 19.76 4.91 7.79
CA ASN A 53 20.29 5.68 8.92
C ASN A 53 21.79 5.39 9.11
N LYS A 54 22.18 4.12 9.10
CA LYS A 54 23.58 3.68 9.22
C LYS A 54 24.46 4.19 8.07
N ILE A 55 24.02 4.06 6.81
CA ILE A 55 24.85 4.43 5.65
C ILE A 55 24.88 5.94 5.37
N ARG A 56 23.89 6.71 5.84
CA ARG A 56 23.79 8.16 5.59
C ARG A 56 24.04 9.02 6.83
N GLY A 57 24.30 8.42 8.00
CA GLY A 57 24.42 9.18 9.26
C GLY A 57 23.14 9.95 9.58
N LYS A 58 21.98 9.35 9.31
CA LYS A 58 20.66 9.92 9.55
C LYS A 58 19.97 9.22 10.71
N ASP A 59 18.93 9.86 11.24
CA ASP A 59 18.13 9.31 12.34
C ASP A 59 16.63 9.42 12.00
N LEU A 60 16.22 8.73 10.95
CA LEU A 60 14.80 8.59 10.62
C LEU A 60 14.12 7.67 11.63
N ALA A 61 12.95 8.10 12.12
CA ALA A 61 12.12 7.30 13.01
C ALA A 61 11.67 6.00 12.34
N LEU A 62 11.59 4.92 13.13
CA LEU A 62 10.99 3.66 12.70
C LEU A 62 9.47 3.82 12.63
N LEU A 63 8.86 3.08 11.70
CA LEU A 63 7.42 3.06 11.54
C LEU A 63 6.80 2.02 12.47
N SER A 64 5.82 2.45 13.26
CA SER A 64 4.91 1.56 13.98
C SER A 64 3.88 0.96 13.01
N GLN A 65 3.22 -0.14 13.41
CA GLN A 65 2.16 -0.72 12.59
C GLN A 65 0.98 0.26 12.45
N GLU A 66 0.68 1.00 13.51
CA GLU A 66 -0.37 2.02 13.59
C GLU A 66 -0.08 3.18 12.62
N THR A 67 1.17 3.64 12.57
CA THR A 67 1.60 4.67 11.61
C THR A 67 1.43 4.19 10.18
N VAL A 68 1.82 2.95 9.87
CA VAL A 68 1.65 2.38 8.53
C VAL A 68 0.18 2.24 8.18
N LEU A 69 -0.64 1.74 9.10
CA LEU A 69 -2.09 1.61 8.92
C LEU A 69 -2.74 2.98 8.63
N ALA A 70 -2.43 4.00 9.43
CA ALA A 70 -2.95 5.35 9.25
C ALA A 70 -2.56 5.92 7.88
N GLU A 71 -1.30 5.79 7.48
CA GLU A 71 -0.83 6.25 6.17
C GLU A 71 -1.55 5.53 5.01
N VAL A 72 -1.72 4.20 5.09
CA VAL A 72 -2.44 3.44 4.05
C VAL A 72 -3.89 3.92 3.93
N LEU A 73 -4.59 4.10 5.05
CA LEU A 73 -5.98 4.59 5.06
C LEU A 73 -6.10 5.99 4.45
N ILE A 74 -5.22 6.91 4.82
CA ILE A 74 -5.19 8.28 4.27
C ILE A 74 -4.92 8.25 2.76
N LYS A 75 -4.01 7.39 2.29
CA LYS A 75 -3.74 7.24 0.85
C LYS A 75 -4.95 6.68 0.11
N PHE A 76 -5.64 5.70 0.67
CA PHE A 76 -6.84 5.13 0.07
C PHE A 76 -8.01 6.11 0.04
N GLU A 77 -8.20 6.90 1.09
CA GLU A 77 -9.19 7.98 1.07
C GLU A 77 -8.90 8.99 -0.05
N ARG A 78 -7.63 9.38 -0.21
CA ARG A 78 -7.23 10.28 -1.30
C ARG A 78 -7.45 9.66 -2.68
N LEU A 79 -7.09 8.39 -2.86
CA LEU A 79 -7.32 7.68 -4.12
C LEU A 79 -8.81 7.54 -4.42
N TYR A 80 -9.63 7.28 -3.41
CA TYR A 80 -11.08 7.24 -3.54
C TYR A 80 -11.65 8.60 -3.94
N LYS A 81 -11.24 9.68 -3.27
CA LYS A 81 -11.64 11.05 -3.64
C LYS A 81 -11.20 11.42 -5.06
N GLN A 82 -10.01 10.99 -5.49
CA GLN A 82 -9.54 11.18 -6.86
C GLN A 82 -10.37 10.37 -7.87
N PHE A 83 -10.74 9.15 -7.53
CA PHE A 83 -11.60 8.31 -8.35
C PHE A 83 -12.98 8.95 -8.54
N LEU A 84 -13.59 9.47 -7.46
CA LEU A 84 -14.87 10.18 -7.50
C LEU A 84 -14.77 11.55 -8.20
N GLY A 85 -13.77 12.36 -7.84
CA GLY A 85 -13.62 13.74 -8.33
C GLY A 85 -13.21 13.84 -9.79
N ARG A 86 -12.75 12.75 -10.41
CA ARG A 86 -12.56 12.65 -11.86
C ARG A 86 -13.85 12.24 -12.60
N ASN A 87 -15.02 12.32 -11.97
CA ASN A 87 -16.32 11.91 -12.55
C ASN A 87 -16.28 10.51 -13.18
N GLY A 88 -15.50 9.59 -12.61
CA GLY A 88 -15.36 8.25 -13.18
C GLY A 88 -14.84 8.24 -14.63
N GLN A 89 -14.07 9.22 -15.13
CA GLN A 89 -13.60 9.27 -16.53
C GLN A 89 -12.68 8.10 -16.99
N GLY A 90 -12.56 7.02 -16.20
CA GLY A 90 -12.02 5.73 -16.63
C GLY A 90 -13.08 4.62 -16.80
N GLY A 91 -14.35 4.87 -16.53
CA GLY A 91 -15.45 3.94 -16.71
C GLY A 91 -16.76 4.69 -16.94
N SER A 92 -17.46 4.32 -18.00
CA SER A 92 -18.70 4.89 -18.51
C SER A 92 -19.65 5.44 -17.44
N ASN A 93 -20.43 6.48 -17.80
CA ASN A 93 -21.40 7.26 -17.01
C ASN A 93 -22.42 6.49 -16.12
N SER A 94 -22.32 5.16 -16.03
CA SER A 94 -23.07 4.24 -15.18
C SER A 94 -22.45 3.98 -13.80
N LEU A 95 -21.26 4.51 -13.48
CA LEU A 95 -20.54 4.28 -12.20
C LEU A 95 -20.88 5.24 -11.05
N ASN A 96 -22.04 5.91 -11.08
CA ASN A 96 -22.46 6.86 -10.04
C ASN A 96 -22.64 6.25 -8.62
N ARG A 97 -22.46 4.93 -8.46
CA ARG A 97 -22.58 4.19 -7.18
C ARG A 97 -21.42 3.21 -6.94
N CYS A 98 -20.19 3.70 -7.07
CA CYS A 98 -19.02 2.95 -6.65
C CYS A 98 -18.87 3.03 -5.12
N TYR A 99 -19.12 1.93 -4.42
CA TYR A 99 -18.92 1.81 -2.98
C TYR A 99 -17.62 1.06 -2.71
N ILE A 100 -16.62 1.75 -2.16
CA ILE A 100 -15.52 1.06 -1.47
C ILE A 100 -16.09 0.61 -0.12
N SER A 101 -16.60 -0.62 -0.06
CA SER A 101 -17.23 -1.14 1.16
C SER A 101 -16.20 -1.64 2.17
N SER A 102 -14.99 -2.06 1.75
CA SER A 102 -14.03 -2.66 2.68
C SER A 102 -12.57 -2.50 2.24
N VAL A 103 -11.80 -1.82 3.07
CA VAL A 103 -10.34 -1.86 3.07
C VAL A 103 -9.92 -2.83 4.17
N TYR A 104 -9.33 -3.96 3.80
CA TYR A 104 -8.80 -4.95 4.74
C TYR A 104 -7.28 -4.85 4.77
N ILE A 105 -6.73 -4.19 5.78
CA ILE A 105 -5.27 -4.13 5.95
C ILE A 105 -4.89 -5.28 6.86
N ARG A 106 -4.27 -6.32 6.27
CA ARG A 106 -3.70 -7.43 7.04
C ARG A 106 -2.23 -7.13 7.23
N THR A 107 -1.87 -6.48 8.33
CA THR A 107 -0.50 -6.57 8.82
C THR A 107 -0.28 -8.05 9.18
N GLN A 108 0.61 -8.72 8.46
CA GLN A 108 0.92 -10.11 8.74
C GLN A 108 1.68 -10.18 10.07
N MET A 109 0.96 -10.29 11.19
CA MET A 109 1.49 -10.85 12.44
C MET A 109 1.66 -12.34 12.23
N TRP A 110 2.79 -12.75 11.66
CA TRP A 110 3.30 -14.08 11.96
C TRP A 110 3.93 -13.97 13.34
N CYS A 111 3.24 -14.48 14.36
CA CYS A 111 3.91 -14.83 15.60
C CYS A 111 4.90 -15.97 15.32
#